data_AF-A0A5C7XQS3-F1
#
_entry.id   AF-A0A5C7XQS3-F1
#
_cell.length_a   1.000
_cell.length_b   1.000
_cell.length_c   1.000
_cell.angle_alpha   90.00
_cell.angle_beta   90.00
_cell.angle_gamma   90.00
#
_symmetry.space_group_name_H-M   'P 1'
#
loop_
_entity.id
_entity.type
_entity.pdbx_description
1 polymer ?
#
loop_
_entity_poly.entity_id
_entity_poly.type
_entity_poly.pdbx_seq_one_letter_code
_entity_poly.pdbx_strand_id
1 'polypeptide(L)'
;MDPDAFAAVPNWAAAVALAEQVAPHGFMRYFSTDVAAAMAGSATAPPTVQYLMGNHTIAERMYRHHPAVMLHAPLRVVLFKAAEDDAIMVFDQPSRLFASYGSPAIGEVGEYLDKLVAGLIGALGGDPSPLRA
;
A
#
# COMPACT_ATOMS: atom_id res chain seq x y z
N MET A 1 8.56 4.24 -7.26
CA MET A 1 9.68 4.48 -6.33
C MET A 1 10.92 4.43 -7.18
N ASP A 2 11.82 5.37 -6.98
CA ASP A 2 13.13 5.39 -7.66
C ASP A 2 14.13 4.66 -6.76
N PRO A 3 14.49 3.40 -7.07
CA PRO A 3 15.39 2.62 -6.22
C PRO A 3 16.80 3.21 -6.17
N ASP A 4 17.25 3.86 -7.25
CA ASP A 4 18.58 4.45 -7.34
C ASP A 4 18.68 5.67 -6.44
N ALA A 5 17.63 6.49 -6.36
CA ALA A 5 17.56 7.62 -5.44
C ALA A 5 17.69 7.17 -3.97
N PHE A 6 17.01 6.08 -3.57
CA PHE A 6 17.11 5.55 -2.21
C PHE A 6 18.45 4.85 -1.95
N ALA A 7 19.07 4.22 -2.95
CA ALA A 7 20.40 3.64 -2.82
C ALA A 7 21.51 4.69 -2.68
N ALA A 8 21.30 5.89 -3.25
CA ALA A 8 22.27 6.98 -3.26
C ALA A 8 22.27 7.82 -1.97
N VAL A 9 21.26 7.72 -1.10
CA VAL A 9 21.23 8.50 0.15
C VAL A 9 22.29 8.00 1.14
N PRO A 10 22.94 8.90 1.90
CA PRO A 10 24.13 8.56 2.70
C PRO A 10 23.84 7.70 3.94
N ASN A 11 22.59 7.64 4.41
CA ASN A 11 22.19 6.90 5.59
C ASN A 11 20.66 6.78 5.68
N TRP A 12 20.19 6.03 6.69
CA TRP A 12 18.76 5.81 6.93
C TRP A 12 17.97 7.10 7.21
N ALA A 13 18.54 8.07 7.93
CA ALA A 13 17.85 9.33 8.19
C ALA A 13 17.58 10.10 6.88
N ALA A 14 18.51 10.07 5.94
CA ALA A 14 18.31 10.62 4.61
C ALA A 14 17.28 9.83 3.78
N ALA A 15 17.20 8.50 3.94
CA ALA A 15 16.13 7.70 3.33
C ALA A 15 14.75 8.08 3.89
N VAL A 16 14.62 8.29 5.19
CA VAL A 16 13.38 8.79 5.84
C VAL A 16 12.98 10.15 5.28
N ALA A 17 13.92 11.10 5.24
CA ALA A 17 13.66 12.44 4.70
C ALA A 17 13.25 12.40 3.21
N LEU A 18 13.91 11.56 2.40
CA LEU A 18 13.52 11.37 1.00
C LEU A 18 12.11 10.78 0.89
N ALA A 19 11.78 9.76 1.69
CA ALA A 19 10.45 9.16 1.70
C ALA A 19 9.34 10.16 2.06
N GLU A 20 9.59 11.07 3.02
CA GLU A 20 8.65 12.14 3.37
C GLU A 20 8.38 13.10 2.20
N GLN A 21 9.39 13.35 1.35
CA GLN A 21 9.25 14.21 0.17
C GLN A 21 8.51 13.52 -0.97
N VAL A 22 8.84 12.25 -1.25
CA VAL A 22 8.35 11.55 -2.46
C VAL A 22 7.06 10.75 -2.22
N ALA A 23 6.58 10.66 -0.98
CA ALA A 23 5.36 9.96 -0.60
C ALA A 23 4.37 10.89 0.12
N PRO A 24 3.76 11.88 -0.57
CA PRO A 24 2.89 12.89 0.05
C PRO A 24 1.65 12.32 0.74
N HIS A 25 1.25 11.10 0.37
CA HIS A 25 0.16 10.34 1.02
C HIS A 25 0.68 9.11 1.79
N GLY A 26 1.97 9.08 2.11
CA GLY A 26 2.60 7.98 2.86
C GLY A 26 2.95 6.75 2.04
N PHE A 27 2.65 6.71 0.74
CA PHE A 27 2.93 5.57 -0.14
C PHE A 27 3.69 5.96 -1.40
N MET A 28 4.58 5.06 -1.82
CA MET A 28 5.19 5.03 -3.14
C MET A 28 4.72 3.77 -3.87
N ARG A 29 4.51 3.85 -5.19
CA ARG A 29 4.26 2.67 -6.01
C ARG A 29 5.57 1.92 -6.28
N TYR A 30 5.63 0.64 -5.93
CA TYR A 30 6.77 -0.26 -6.21
C TYR A 30 6.55 -1.10 -7.46
N PHE A 31 5.30 -1.44 -7.76
CA PHE A 31 4.95 -2.27 -8.91
C PHE A 31 3.54 -1.92 -9.42
N SER A 32 3.30 -2.22 -10.70
CA SER A 32 1.99 -2.17 -11.35
C SER A 32 1.88 -3.32 -12.34
N THR A 33 0.70 -3.90 -12.48
CA THR A 33 0.39 -4.85 -13.56
C THR A 33 -1.02 -4.65 -14.09
N ASP A 34 -1.18 -4.75 -15.41
CA ASP A 34 -2.48 -4.80 -16.07
C ASP A 34 -3.04 -6.21 -15.93
N VAL A 35 -4.00 -6.37 -15.03
CA VAL A 35 -4.64 -7.66 -14.75
C VAL A 35 -5.61 -8.03 -15.87
N ALA A 36 -6.28 -7.03 -16.47
CA ALA A 36 -7.21 -7.28 -17.57
C ALA A 36 -6.48 -7.86 -18.80
N ALA A 37 -5.28 -7.37 -19.11
CA ALA A 37 -4.45 -7.94 -20.16
C ALA A 37 -4.10 -9.41 -19.91
N ALA A 38 -3.80 -9.78 -18.66
CA ALA A 38 -3.53 -11.18 -18.29
C ALA A 38 -4.77 -12.09 -18.40
N MET A 39 -5.97 -11.51 -18.32
CA MET A 39 -7.25 -12.21 -18.48
C MET A 39 -7.82 -12.13 -19.90
N ALA A 40 -7.07 -11.57 -20.86
CA ALA A 40 -7.52 -11.44 -22.24
C ALA A 40 -7.92 -12.80 -22.84
N GLY A 41 -9.12 -12.87 -23.42
CA GLY A 41 -9.72 -14.11 -23.94
C GLY A 41 -10.62 -14.85 -22.94
N SER A 42 -10.67 -14.43 -21.68
CA SER A 42 -11.71 -14.84 -20.73
C SER A 42 -13.07 -14.26 -21.11
N ALA A 43 -14.15 -14.95 -20.73
CA ALA A 43 -15.51 -14.44 -20.84
C ALA A 43 -15.77 -13.18 -19.96
N THR A 44 -14.90 -12.94 -18.97
CA THR A 44 -15.00 -11.81 -18.05
C THR A 44 -13.62 -11.18 -17.85
N ALA A 45 -13.46 -9.94 -18.32
CA ALA A 45 -12.22 -9.18 -18.16
C ALA A 45 -12.52 -7.66 -18.03
N PRO A 46 -13.18 -7.22 -16.94
CA PRO A 46 -13.35 -5.79 -16.71
C PRO A 46 -11.96 -5.13 -16.57
N PRO A 47 -11.80 -3.85 -16.98
CA PRO A 47 -10.57 -3.11 -16.76
C PRO A 47 -10.13 -3.22 -15.30
N THR A 48 -8.95 -3.80 -15.08
CA THR A 48 -8.43 -4.15 -13.75
C THR A 48 -6.92 -3.94 -13.72
N VAL A 49 -6.43 -3.24 -12.71
CA VAL A 49 -5.01 -3.01 -12.45
C VAL A 49 -4.68 -3.37 -11.01
N GLN A 50 -3.51 -3.97 -10.80
CA GLN A 50 -2.99 -4.23 -9.46
C GLN A 50 -1.73 -3.39 -9.24
N TYR A 51 -1.63 -2.81 -8.05
CA TYR A 51 -0.45 -2.13 -7.56
C TYR A 51 0.15 -2.85 -6.36
N LEU A 52 1.48 -2.76 -6.23
CA LEU A 52 2.13 -2.87 -4.94
C LEU A 52 2.58 -1.48 -4.54
N MET A 53 2.07 -0.98 -3.42
CA MET A 53 2.40 0.34 -2.89
C MET A 53 2.85 0.25 -1.44
N GLY A 54 3.82 1.05 -1.07
CA GLY A 54 4.37 0.99 0.28
C GLY A 54 5.32 2.13 0.55
N ASN A 55 5.77 2.19 1.78
CA ASN A 55 6.87 3.05 2.20
C ASN A 55 7.76 2.22 3.11
N HIS A 56 8.98 1.93 2.64
CA HIS A 56 9.89 1.02 3.34
C HIS A 56 10.39 1.63 4.65
N THR A 57 10.34 2.96 4.83
CA THR A 57 10.70 3.60 6.10
C THR A 57 9.62 3.46 7.17
N ILE A 58 8.37 3.25 6.75
CA ILE A 58 7.28 2.81 7.63
C ILE A 58 7.37 1.30 7.86
N ALA A 59 7.59 0.53 6.78
CA ALA A 59 7.67 -0.92 6.86
C ALA A 59 8.83 -1.40 7.75
N GLU A 60 9.95 -0.68 7.77
CA GLU A 60 11.09 -0.97 8.64
C GLU A 60 10.71 -0.96 10.13
N ARG A 61 9.74 -0.13 10.54
CA ARG A 61 9.21 -0.10 11.91
C ARG A 61 8.61 -1.44 12.33
N MET A 62 8.05 -2.20 11.38
CA MET A 62 7.58 -3.58 11.61
C MET A 62 8.70 -4.60 11.41
N TYR A 63 9.50 -4.42 10.36
CA TYR A 63 10.59 -5.33 9.97
C TYR A 63 11.58 -5.57 11.11
N ARG A 64 11.93 -4.51 11.86
CA ARG A 64 12.83 -4.58 13.02
C ARG A 64 12.30 -5.49 14.14
N HIS A 65 11.00 -5.78 14.17
CA HIS A 65 10.38 -6.70 15.14
C HIS A 65 10.26 -8.11 14.59
N HIS A 66 9.83 -8.27 13.34
CA HIS A 66 9.70 -9.59 12.72
C HIS A 66 9.76 -9.53 11.19
N PRO A 67 10.82 -10.04 10.54
CA PRO A 67 10.99 -9.95 9.08
C PRO A 67 9.85 -10.58 8.25
N ALA A 68 9.12 -11.57 8.79
CA ALA A 68 8.00 -12.18 8.06
C ALA A 68 6.84 -11.22 7.75
N VAL A 69 6.82 -10.00 8.32
CA VAL A 69 5.90 -8.93 7.88
C VAL A 69 6.06 -8.58 6.40
N MET A 70 7.22 -8.88 5.79
CA MET A 70 7.47 -8.69 4.36
C MET A 70 6.71 -9.69 3.47
N LEU A 71 6.02 -10.68 4.05
CA LEU A 71 5.02 -11.45 3.29
C LEU A 71 3.82 -10.57 2.88
N HIS A 72 3.48 -9.59 3.73
CA HIS A 72 2.29 -8.75 3.58
C HIS A 72 2.62 -7.28 3.26
N ALA A 73 3.86 -6.83 3.45
CA ALA A 73 4.36 -5.55 2.95
C ALA A 73 5.15 -5.74 1.64
N PRO A 74 5.03 -4.87 0.63
CA PRO A 74 4.15 -3.69 0.52
C PRO A 74 2.65 -4.05 0.40
N LEU A 75 1.77 -3.05 0.61
CA LEU A 75 0.33 -3.22 0.45
C LEU A 75 0.00 -3.56 -1.01
N ARG A 76 -0.84 -4.58 -1.19
CA ARG A 76 -1.43 -4.93 -2.47
C ARG A 76 -2.77 -4.22 -2.61
N VAL A 77 -2.94 -3.51 -3.72
CA VAL A 77 -4.19 -2.83 -4.06
C VAL A 77 -4.62 -3.29 -5.44
N VAL A 78 -5.90 -3.64 -5.58
CA VAL A 78 -6.54 -3.88 -6.87
C VAL A 78 -7.54 -2.77 -7.12
N LEU A 79 -7.48 -2.16 -8.31
CA LEU A 79 -8.52 -1.27 -8.82
C LEU A 79 -9.20 -1.94 -10.00
N PHE A 80 -10.53 -1.96 -10.02
CA PHE A 80 -11.28 -2.40 -11.19
C PHE A 80 -12.49 -1.52 -11.45
N LYS A 81 -12.90 -1.45 -12.71
CA LYS A 81 -14.10 -0.71 -13.12
C LYS A 81 -15.35 -1.44 -12.60
N ALA A 82 -16.21 -0.70 -11.91
CA ALA A 82 -17.55 -1.14 -11.51
C ALA A 82 -18.60 -0.76 -12.56
N ALA A 83 -19.88 -0.77 -12.20
CA ALA A 83 -20.92 -0.17 -13.04
C ALA A 83 -20.77 1.37 -13.08
N GLU A 84 -21.19 2.01 -14.17
CA GLU A 84 -21.32 3.48 -14.28
C GLU A 84 -20.10 4.30 -13.80
N ASP A 85 -18.98 4.24 -14.52
CA ASP A 85 -17.77 5.06 -14.32
C ASP A 85 -17.10 5.07 -12.94
N ASP A 86 -17.63 4.32 -11.99
CA ASP A 86 -17.02 4.11 -10.69
C ASP A 86 -15.87 3.09 -10.75
N ALA A 87 -14.88 3.28 -9.88
CA ALA A 87 -13.79 2.34 -9.65
C ALA A 87 -13.86 1.81 -8.22
N ILE A 88 -13.75 0.49 -8.05
CA ILE A 88 -13.65 -0.14 -6.73
C ILE A 88 -12.17 -0.37 -6.42
N MET A 89 -11.75 0.10 -5.24
CA MET A 89 -10.43 -0.15 -4.67
C MET A 89 -10.53 -1.27 -3.62
N VAL A 90 -9.73 -2.32 -3.78
CA VAL A 90 -9.70 -3.49 -2.87
C VAL A 90 -8.30 -3.68 -2.32
N PHE A 91 -8.22 -3.89 -1.01
CA PHE A 91 -7.00 -4.17 -0.27
C PHE A 91 -7.36 -4.81 1.08
N ASP A 92 -6.42 -5.53 1.67
CA ASP A 92 -6.55 -6.01 3.05
C ASP A 92 -6.36 -4.84 4.02
N GLN A 93 -7.28 -4.66 4.98
CA GLN A 93 -7.15 -3.62 6.01
C GLN A 93 -5.84 -3.81 6.79
N PRO A 94 -4.89 -2.84 6.73
CA PRO A 94 -3.57 -2.99 7.34
C PRO A 94 -3.59 -3.37 8.83
N SER A 95 -4.41 -2.72 9.66
CA SER A 95 -4.48 -3.02 11.10
C SER A 95 -4.85 -4.49 11.37
N ARG A 96 -5.88 -5.01 10.68
CA ARG A 96 -6.33 -6.39 10.82
C ARG A 96 -5.30 -7.39 10.31
N LEU A 97 -4.68 -7.10 9.17
CA LEU A 97 -3.67 -7.96 8.57
C LEU A 97 -2.42 -8.04 9.46
N PHE A 98 -1.89 -6.90 9.89
CA PHE A 98 -0.66 -6.85 10.68
C PHE A 98 -0.85 -7.27 12.14
N ALA A 99 -2.06 -7.14 12.70
CA ALA A 99 -2.38 -7.73 14.01
C ALA A 99 -2.20 -9.26 14.04
N SER A 100 -2.32 -9.96 12.90
CA SER A 100 -2.15 -11.42 12.82
C SER A 100 -0.76 -11.92 13.23
N TYR A 101 0.27 -11.05 13.23
CA TYR A 101 1.61 -11.39 13.68
C TYR A 101 1.77 -11.45 15.21
N GLY A 102 0.73 -11.07 15.98
CA GLY A 102 0.71 -11.20 17.44
C GLY A 102 1.65 -10.25 18.18
N SER A 103 2.22 -9.24 17.51
CA SER A 103 3.10 -8.24 18.09
C SER A 103 2.37 -6.88 18.20
N PRO A 104 2.25 -6.30 19.41
CA PRO A 104 1.64 -4.98 19.59
C PRO A 104 2.32 -3.90 18.74
N ALA A 105 3.65 -3.91 18.67
CA ALA A 105 4.41 -2.93 17.88
C ALA A 105 4.15 -3.04 16.37
N ILE A 106 3.89 -4.26 15.86
CA ILE A 106 3.49 -4.46 14.47
C ILE A 106 2.03 -4.01 14.27
N GLY A 107 1.15 -4.28 15.22
CA GLY A 107 -0.25 -3.83 15.22
C GLY A 107 -0.39 -2.31 15.15
N GLU A 108 0.39 -1.57 15.95
CA GLU A 108 0.41 -0.10 15.94
C GLU A 108 0.78 0.48 14.57
N VAL A 109 1.72 -0.16 13.85
CA VAL A 109 2.05 0.27 12.48
C VAL A 109 0.90 -0.04 11.52
N GLY A 110 0.19 -1.16 11.69
CA GLY A 110 -1.03 -1.46 10.96
C GLY A 110 -2.10 -0.37 11.12
N GLU A 111 -2.37 0.06 12.35
CA GLU A 111 -3.31 1.17 12.62
C GLU A 111 -2.84 2.51 12.00
N TYR A 112 -1.53 2.75 12.01
CA TYR A 112 -0.97 3.93 11.34
C TYR A 112 -1.17 3.86 9.81
N LEU A 113 -1.00 2.67 9.23
CA LEU A 113 -1.26 2.44 7.81
C LEU A 113 -2.74 2.63 7.45
N ASP A 114 -3.69 2.22 8.29
CA ASP A 114 -5.12 2.47 8.08
C ASP A 114 -5.40 3.98 7.90
N LYS A 115 -4.78 4.83 8.73
CA LYS A 115 -4.93 6.30 8.64
C LYS A 115 -4.35 6.84 7.32
N LEU A 116 -3.21 6.33 6.88
CA LEU A 116 -2.60 6.73 5.62
C LEU A 116 -3.45 6.29 4.42
N VAL A 117 -3.99 5.06 4.45
CA VAL A 117 -4.87 4.57 3.38
C VAL A 117 -6.17 5.37 3.36
N ALA A 118 -6.76 5.68 4.51
CA ALA A 118 -7.93 6.55 4.59
C ALA A 118 -7.66 7.95 4.00
N GLY A 119 -6.48 8.53 4.30
CA GLY A 119 -6.05 9.80 3.70
C GLY A 119 -5.87 9.73 2.19
N LEU A 120 -5.29 8.63 1.68
CA LEU A 120 -5.14 8.40 0.24
C LEU A 120 -6.51 8.26 -0.45
N ILE A 121 -7.42 7.47 0.12
CA ILE A 121 -8.78 7.30 -0.43
C ILE A 121 -9.49 8.66 -0.51
N GLY A 122 -9.41 9.47 0.56
CA GLY A 122 -9.99 10.83 0.55
C GLY A 122 -9.35 11.75 -0.50
N ALA A 123 -8.03 11.69 -0.67
CA ALA A 123 -7.32 12.45 -1.71
C ALA A 123 -7.70 12.03 -3.14
N LEU A 124 -8.12 10.78 -3.32
CA LEU A 124 -8.64 10.24 -4.59
C LEU A 124 -10.14 10.50 -4.79
N GLY A 125 -10.83 11.11 -3.82
CA GLY A 125 -12.27 11.40 -3.87
C GLY A 125 -13.17 10.23 -3.46
N GLY A 126 -12.62 9.15 -2.89
CA GLY A 126 -13.38 8.00 -2.39
C GLY A 126 -13.85 8.16 -0.94
N ASP A 127 -14.67 7.21 -0.48
CA ASP A 127 -15.15 7.14 0.91
C ASP A 127 -14.23 6.24 1.77
N PRO A 128 -13.50 6.80 2.77
CA PRO A 128 -12.67 6.02 3.67
C PRO A 128 -13.44 5.45 4.88
N SER A 129 -14.75 5.69 5.01
CA SER A 129 -15.55 5.23 6.14
C SER A 129 -15.47 3.71 6.42
N PRO A 130 -15.30 2.81 5.43
CA PRO A 130 -15.16 1.38 5.69
C PRO A 130 -13.92 0.98 6.50
N LEU A 131 -12.91 1.87 6.60
CA LEU A 131 -11.72 1.64 7.43
C LEU A 131 -11.92 1.96 8.91
N ARG A 132 -13.06 2.53 9.31
CA ARG A 132 -13.33 2.97 10.69
C ARG A 132 -13.99 1.91 11.58
N ALA A 133 -13.87 0.63 11.22
CA ALA A 133 -14.48 -0.49 11.95
C ALA A 133 -13.75 -0.83 13.25
#